data_AF-A0A836BW11-F1
#
_entry.id   AF-A0A836BW11-F1
#
_cell.length_a   1.000
_cell.length_b   1.000
_cell.length_c   1.000
_cell.angle_alpha   90.00
_cell.angle_beta   90.00
_cell.angle_gamma   90.00
#
_symmetry.space_group_name_H-M   'P 1'
#
loop_
_entity.id
_entity.type
_entity.pdbx_description
1 polymer ?
#
loop_
_entity_poly.entity_id
_entity_poly.type
_entity_poly.pdbx_seq_one_letter_code
_entity_poly.pdbx_strand_id
1 'polypeptide(L)'
;MSLSNDVRRLIRQIIRQVHPDLFAANPYERQCNSDSLQVLNAYVDDLAKGLSPSPARLEFYVREAGALMKREAELPATGSLAPLFYAFGLITAEELQASDPYAAVQDTNFLSWLQETVHEAVRTAEQHELLKWRIRKYRDTLQEKFSLAAVQVGAEYAVSLTEQERQVEALTTLEYGLSSLYQEGMSFEGLSIQLYHPDMCPVESYAYMDEQGEYQMQTSYMKSYIADDGTVHLVADSSTIRDQIKALDLDRARMLAFVADFWLGRVKELTPAVQQLLGVKAVWCDTKTEQNSQKFVIWAGYLLEKREDIHRYLSSRQFAFSLIVHSESDGPLINFHASSPILNVRTDCPPQHLIEFLVSETGTAASDAATEVQSSREREEALLEKVRKAFGLKCIIKICMNDKVLEGAQRLLEHSDLIKTTVNLKGASIALDDCYELWDSGFISVPYNFKINELPNKIKLLQAGQRLPDTSSSNGNGASSPSLVARCTPAPASPSAGAGLSSGPCPLRTAGASSGSGPLSGSSLVRASGLLRRPCTAAAVRRAVPTAAMGLSGRSTASGRTAGARQQRLAA
;
A
#
# COMPACT_ATOMS: atom_id res chain seq x y z
N MET A 1 -29.60 6.47 10.18
CA MET A 1 -28.95 7.79 10.39
C MET A 1 -27.55 7.70 9.79
N SER A 2 -27.04 8.69 9.05
CA SER A 2 -25.66 8.57 8.57
C SER A 2 -24.70 8.78 9.74
N LEU A 3 -23.79 7.83 9.97
CA LEU A 3 -22.67 8.00 10.89
C LEU A 3 -21.93 9.30 10.57
N SER A 4 -21.62 10.10 11.60
CA SER A 4 -20.87 11.35 11.44
C SER A 4 -19.45 11.07 10.91
N ASN A 5 -18.86 12.08 10.27
CA ASN A 5 -17.50 11.98 9.72
C ASN A 5 -16.47 11.66 10.81
N ASP A 6 -16.68 12.16 12.03
CA ASP A 6 -15.75 11.92 13.13
C ASP A 6 -15.86 10.50 13.70
N VAL A 7 -17.07 9.94 13.77
CA VAL A 7 -17.26 8.52 14.14
C VAL A 7 -16.56 7.61 13.11
N ARG A 8 -16.64 7.93 11.82
CA ARG A 8 -15.89 7.21 10.76
C ARG A 8 -14.38 7.31 10.94
N ARG A 9 -13.87 8.50 11.28
CA ARG A 9 -12.45 8.72 11.59
C ARG A 9 -11.97 7.84 12.75
N LEU A 10 -12.73 7.79 13.85
CA LEU A 10 -12.39 6.95 15.02
C LEU A 10 -12.42 5.46 14.69
N ILE A 11 -13.41 5.00 13.92
CA ILE A 11 -13.47 3.60 13.44
C ILE A 11 -12.23 3.27 12.61
N ARG A 12 -11.82 4.15 11.69
CA ARG A 12 -10.61 3.94 10.87
C ARG A 12 -9.34 3.86 11.70
N GLN A 13 -9.21 4.70 12.74
CA GLN A 13 -8.08 4.63 13.66
C GLN A 13 -8.00 3.27 14.38
N ILE A 14 -9.14 2.68 14.73
CA ILE A 14 -9.19 1.32 15.28
C ILE A 14 -8.79 0.30 14.21
N ILE A 15 -9.43 0.34 13.03
CA ILE A 15 -9.15 -0.60 11.93
C ILE A 15 -7.65 -0.61 11.60
N ARG A 16 -7.00 0.56 11.57
CA ARG A 16 -5.55 0.67 11.35
C ARG A 16 -4.68 -0.03 12.40
N GLN A 17 -5.16 -0.21 13.61
CA GLN A 17 -4.41 -0.89 14.68
C GLN A 17 -4.70 -2.39 14.71
N VAL A 18 -5.87 -2.81 14.22
CA VAL A 18 -6.36 -4.19 14.35
C VAL A 18 -6.45 -4.92 13.01
N HIS A 19 -6.13 -4.27 11.88
CA HIS A 19 -6.31 -4.87 10.56
C HIS A 19 -5.64 -6.25 10.48
N PRO A 20 -6.34 -7.31 10.02
CA PRO A 20 -5.83 -8.68 10.04
C PRO A 20 -4.45 -8.82 9.37
N ASP A 21 -4.19 -8.06 8.32
CA ASP A 21 -2.91 -8.09 7.60
C ASP A 21 -1.70 -7.69 8.47
N LEU A 22 -1.89 -6.87 9.50
CA LEU A 22 -0.83 -6.52 10.47
C LEU A 22 -0.41 -7.72 11.32
N PHE A 23 -1.25 -8.75 11.35
CA PHE A 23 -1.09 -9.98 12.11
C PHE A 23 -0.84 -11.16 11.16
N ALA A 24 -0.27 -10.93 9.98
CA ALA A 24 0.10 -12.02 9.05
C ALA A 24 0.98 -13.10 9.73
N ALA A 25 1.83 -12.68 10.67
CA ALA A 25 2.67 -13.56 11.50
C ALA A 25 1.94 -14.18 12.70
N ASN A 26 0.68 -13.86 12.93
CA ASN A 26 -0.08 -14.21 14.13
C ASN A 26 -1.47 -14.73 13.72
N PRO A 27 -1.58 -15.98 13.22
CA PRO A 27 -2.80 -16.47 12.57
C PRO A 27 -4.04 -16.48 13.47
N TYR A 28 -3.85 -16.74 14.77
CA TYR A 28 -4.94 -16.72 15.74
C TYR A 28 -5.46 -15.30 15.98
N GLU A 29 -4.55 -14.35 16.23
CA GLU A 29 -4.89 -12.94 16.43
C GLU A 29 -5.46 -12.31 15.16
N ARG A 30 -4.94 -12.70 13.99
CA ARG A 30 -5.48 -12.35 12.68
C ARG A 30 -6.92 -12.81 12.53
N GLN A 31 -7.21 -14.06 12.89
CA GLN A 31 -8.56 -14.62 12.81
C GLN A 31 -9.49 -13.90 13.79
N CYS A 32 -9.07 -13.72 15.05
CA CYS A 32 -9.84 -13.01 16.06
C CYS A 32 -10.17 -11.57 15.62
N ASN A 33 -9.19 -10.84 15.08
CA ASN A 33 -9.42 -9.50 14.55
C ASN A 33 -10.34 -9.52 13.32
N SER A 34 -10.21 -10.50 12.43
CA SER A 34 -11.09 -10.67 11.27
C SER A 34 -12.54 -10.89 11.71
N ASP A 35 -12.76 -11.79 12.65
CA ASP A 35 -14.09 -12.11 13.18
C ASP A 35 -14.71 -10.90 13.89
N SER A 36 -13.94 -10.21 14.75
CA SER A 36 -14.40 -9.00 15.43
C SER A 36 -14.65 -7.83 14.48
N LEU A 37 -13.86 -7.67 13.41
CA LEU A 37 -14.14 -6.67 12.37
C LEU A 37 -15.42 -7.00 11.59
N GLN A 38 -15.70 -8.28 11.33
CA GLN A 38 -16.93 -8.70 10.68
C GLN A 38 -18.16 -8.36 11.54
N VAL A 39 -18.08 -8.62 12.85
CA VAL A 39 -19.13 -8.25 13.82
C VAL A 39 -19.31 -6.73 13.90
N LEU A 40 -18.20 -5.98 13.97
CA LEU A 40 -18.23 -4.51 13.98
C LEU A 40 -18.86 -3.95 12.70
N ASN A 41 -18.52 -4.49 11.53
CA ASN A 41 -19.09 -4.06 10.25
C ASN A 41 -20.60 -4.31 10.20
N ALA A 42 -21.06 -5.49 10.62
CA ALA A 42 -22.50 -5.78 10.69
C ALA A 42 -23.24 -4.81 11.62
N TYR A 43 -22.67 -4.52 12.79
CA TYR A 43 -23.21 -3.56 13.75
C TYR A 43 -23.29 -2.13 13.17
N VAL A 44 -22.24 -1.69 12.48
CA VAL A 44 -22.15 -0.37 11.83
C VAL A 44 -23.11 -0.27 10.64
N ASP A 45 -23.29 -1.34 9.87
CA ASP A 45 -24.24 -1.41 8.74
C ASP A 45 -25.68 -1.27 9.21
N ASP A 46 -26.05 -1.92 10.32
CA ASP A 46 -27.37 -1.79 10.92
C ASP A 46 -27.62 -0.34 11.36
N LEU A 47 -26.63 0.30 12.00
CA LEU A 47 -26.72 1.72 12.36
C LEU A 47 -26.88 2.64 11.16
N ALA A 48 -26.12 2.40 10.09
CA ALA A 48 -26.20 3.18 8.85
C ALA A 48 -27.60 3.08 8.22
N LYS A 49 -28.21 1.87 8.26
CA LYS A 49 -29.59 1.62 7.83
C LYS A 49 -30.65 2.19 8.77
N GLY A 50 -30.26 2.68 9.95
CA GLY A 50 -31.17 3.18 10.98
C GLY A 50 -31.87 2.08 11.76
N LEU A 51 -31.32 0.87 11.76
CA LEU A 51 -31.78 -0.26 12.56
C LEU A 51 -31.11 -0.21 13.93
N SER A 52 -31.77 -0.78 14.95
CA SER A 52 -31.17 -1.02 16.26
C SER A 52 -30.32 -2.29 16.18
N PRO A 53 -28.98 -2.20 16.31
CA PRO A 53 -28.12 -3.36 16.19
C PRO A 53 -28.25 -4.28 17.42
N SER A 54 -27.92 -5.56 17.26
CA SER A 54 -27.80 -6.48 18.39
C SER A 54 -26.57 -6.15 19.24
N PRO A 55 -26.63 -6.29 20.58
CA PRO A 55 -25.43 -6.17 21.42
C PRO A 55 -24.32 -7.10 20.92
N ALA A 56 -23.10 -6.58 20.89
CA ALA A 56 -21.94 -7.31 20.37
C ALA A 56 -20.76 -7.20 21.32
N ARG A 57 -20.06 -8.31 21.56
CA ARG A 57 -18.77 -8.30 22.26
C ARG A 57 -17.66 -8.38 21.21
N LEU A 58 -16.75 -7.42 21.24
CA LEU A 58 -15.63 -7.31 20.33
C LEU A 58 -14.33 -7.56 21.08
N GLU A 59 -13.46 -8.37 20.47
CA GLU A 59 -12.13 -8.68 20.98
C GLU A 59 -11.10 -8.41 19.90
N PHE A 60 -10.16 -7.52 20.17
CA PHE A 60 -9.11 -7.15 19.24
C PHE A 60 -7.74 -7.34 19.85
N TYR A 61 -6.79 -7.78 19.03
CA TYR A 61 -5.37 -7.74 19.31
C TYR A 61 -4.76 -6.51 18.65
N VAL A 62 -3.92 -5.79 19.39
CA VAL A 62 -3.13 -4.65 18.92
C VAL A 62 -1.65 -4.90 19.20
N ARG A 63 -0.78 -4.38 18.34
CA ARG A 63 0.67 -4.43 18.52
C ARG A 63 1.15 -3.12 19.14
N GLU A 64 1.54 -3.15 20.40
CA GLU A 64 1.98 -1.97 21.16
C GLU A 64 3.39 -2.22 21.70
N ALA A 65 4.35 -1.36 21.32
CA ALA A 65 5.76 -1.47 21.71
C ALA A 65 6.41 -2.86 21.49
N GLY A 66 5.99 -3.58 20.45
CA GLY A 66 6.51 -4.90 20.11
C GLY A 66 5.83 -6.07 20.85
N ALA A 67 4.86 -5.80 21.72
CA ALA A 67 4.04 -6.81 22.39
C ALA A 67 2.61 -6.85 21.82
N LEU A 68 1.99 -8.03 21.86
CA LEU A 68 0.58 -8.21 21.51
C LEU A 68 -0.28 -7.97 22.76
N MET A 69 -1.19 -7.02 22.69
CA MET A 69 -2.14 -6.73 23.76
C MET A 69 -3.58 -6.96 23.30
N LYS A 70 -4.39 -7.55 24.17
CA LYS A 70 -5.82 -7.78 23.93
C LYS A 70 -6.63 -6.57 24.42
N ARG A 71 -7.54 -6.07 23.60
CA ARG A 71 -8.51 -5.02 23.90
C ARG A 71 -9.91 -5.60 23.72
N GLU A 72 -10.78 -5.41 24.72
CA GLU A 72 -12.16 -5.91 24.70
C GLU A 72 -13.13 -4.74 24.84
N ALA A 73 -14.24 -4.80 24.12
CA ALA A 73 -15.32 -3.82 24.19
C ALA A 73 -16.69 -4.48 24.03
N GLU A 74 -17.65 -4.06 24.84
CA GLU A 74 -19.06 -4.48 24.73
C GLU A 74 -19.89 -3.35 24.13
N LEU A 75 -20.44 -3.60 22.94
CA LEU A 75 -21.31 -2.67 22.23
C LEU A 75 -22.77 -2.90 22.63
N PRO A 76 -23.48 -1.87 23.11
CA PRO A 76 -24.87 -1.98 23.55
C PRO A 76 -25.87 -2.00 22.39
N ALA A 77 -27.08 -2.55 22.60
CA ALA A 77 -28.17 -2.48 21.60
C ALA A 77 -28.63 -1.05 21.26
N THR A 78 -28.21 -0.05 22.06
CA THR A 78 -28.54 1.36 21.85
C THR A 78 -27.83 1.96 20.64
N GLY A 79 -26.83 1.27 20.08
CA GLY A 79 -26.11 1.75 18.90
C GLY A 79 -24.89 2.62 19.20
N SER A 80 -24.47 2.73 20.47
CA SER A 80 -23.27 3.48 20.84
C SER A 80 -21.98 2.73 20.51
N LEU A 81 -21.02 3.40 19.90
CA LEU A 81 -19.65 2.91 19.66
C LEU A 81 -18.65 3.44 20.71
N ALA A 82 -19.10 4.25 21.66
CA ALA A 82 -18.25 4.88 22.67
C ALA A 82 -17.46 3.86 23.52
N PRO A 83 -18.02 2.70 23.94
CA PRO A 83 -17.26 1.70 24.69
C PRO A 83 -16.03 1.19 23.92
N LEU A 84 -16.16 1.05 22.60
CA LEU A 84 -15.06 0.65 21.73
C LEU A 84 -14.00 1.75 21.63
N PHE A 85 -14.39 3.01 21.43
CA PHE A 85 -13.43 4.11 21.38
C PHE A 85 -12.69 4.29 22.70
N TYR A 86 -13.37 4.08 23.84
CA TYR A 86 -12.74 4.11 25.16
C TYR A 86 -11.72 2.98 25.34
N ALA A 87 -12.04 1.75 24.90
CA ALA A 87 -11.11 0.62 24.99
C ALA A 87 -9.79 0.85 24.24
N PHE A 88 -9.84 1.63 23.16
CA PHE A 88 -8.68 2.05 22.36
C PHE A 88 -8.06 3.37 22.81
N GLY A 89 -8.54 3.97 23.90
CA GLY A 89 -8.01 5.22 24.44
C GLY A 89 -8.27 6.45 23.54
N LEU A 90 -9.26 6.37 22.64
CA LEU A 90 -9.60 7.45 21.72
C LEU A 90 -10.57 8.47 22.32
N ILE A 91 -11.29 8.09 23.37
CA ILE A 91 -12.13 8.96 24.19
C ILE A 91 -11.86 8.70 25.67
N THR A 92 -12.17 9.68 26.50
CA THR A 92 -12.02 9.65 27.96
C THR A 92 -13.20 8.95 28.65
N ALA A 93 -13.02 8.59 29.93
CA ALA A 93 -14.10 8.01 30.74
C ALA A 93 -15.27 8.98 30.95
N GLU A 94 -15.00 10.29 30.94
CA GLU A 94 -16.01 11.35 31.07
C GLU A 94 -16.87 11.43 29.81
N GLU A 95 -16.25 11.36 28.62
CA GLU A 95 -16.95 11.33 27.32
C GLU A 95 -17.80 10.05 27.17
N LEU A 96 -17.33 8.91 27.68
CA LEU A 96 -18.11 7.66 27.67
C LEU A 96 -19.44 7.78 28.44
N GLN A 97 -19.49 8.57 29.51
CA GLN A 97 -20.68 8.74 30.36
C GLN A 97 -21.60 9.89 29.92
N ALA A 98 -21.21 10.68 28.92
CA ALA A 98 -22.02 11.79 28.43
C ALA A 98 -23.30 11.28 27.73
N SER A 99 -24.40 12.06 27.82
CA SER A 99 -25.65 11.75 27.09
C SER A 99 -25.48 11.74 25.57
N ASP A 100 -24.49 12.49 25.08
CA ASP A 100 -23.97 12.37 23.73
C ASP A 100 -22.43 12.25 23.84
N PRO A 101 -21.90 11.01 23.83
CA PRO A 101 -20.45 10.75 23.88
C PRO A 101 -19.66 11.40 22.74
N TYR A 102 -20.36 11.89 21.71
CA TYR A 102 -19.79 12.50 20.53
C TYR A 102 -20.00 14.03 20.50
N ALA A 103 -20.68 14.63 21.48
CA ALA A 103 -20.99 16.07 21.49
C ALA A 103 -19.74 16.97 21.61
N ALA A 104 -18.65 16.48 22.21
CA ALA A 104 -17.38 17.19 22.28
C ALA A 104 -16.61 17.14 20.93
N VAL A 105 -17.00 16.22 20.05
CA VAL A 105 -16.42 16.04 18.72
C VAL A 105 -17.12 17.02 17.79
N GLN A 106 -16.64 18.26 17.77
CA GLN A 106 -17.18 19.32 16.92
C GLN A 106 -17.22 18.85 15.46
N ASP A 107 -18.34 19.11 14.77
CA ASP A 107 -18.46 18.97 13.31
C ASP A 107 -17.26 19.72 12.70
N THR A 108 -16.26 18.94 12.28
CA THR A 108 -14.97 19.51 11.89
C THR A 108 -15.20 20.46 10.72
N ASN A 109 -14.98 21.74 10.95
CA ASN A 109 -15.17 22.77 9.96
C ASN A 109 -14.20 22.57 8.80
N PHE A 110 -14.72 22.39 7.59
CA PHE A 110 -13.89 22.10 6.42
C PHE A 110 -12.72 23.07 6.23
N LEU A 111 -12.98 24.37 6.36
CA LEU A 111 -11.97 25.40 6.09
C LEU A 111 -10.98 25.54 7.25
N SER A 112 -11.43 25.49 8.50
CA SER A 112 -10.54 25.49 9.66
C SER A 112 -9.62 24.26 9.64
N TRP A 113 -10.17 23.08 9.36
CA TRP A 113 -9.39 21.85 9.25
C TRP A 113 -8.31 21.93 8.19
N LEU A 114 -8.65 22.39 6.99
CA LEU A 114 -7.67 22.58 5.93
C LEU A 114 -6.59 23.59 6.33
N GLN A 115 -6.96 24.69 7.00
CA GLN A 115 -6.02 25.72 7.44
C GLN A 115 -5.01 25.19 8.45
N GLU A 116 -5.45 24.36 9.39
CA GLU A 116 -4.61 23.75 10.43
C GLU A 116 -3.73 22.61 9.88
N THR A 117 -4.24 21.87 8.90
CA THR A 117 -3.63 20.60 8.45
C THR A 117 -2.67 20.78 7.27
N VAL A 118 -2.92 21.74 6.37
CA VAL A 118 -2.22 21.79 5.07
C VAL A 118 -0.70 21.96 5.20
N HIS A 119 -0.24 22.77 6.15
CA HIS A 119 1.19 23.04 6.32
C HIS A 119 1.93 21.76 6.72
N GLU A 120 1.37 21.02 7.68
CA GLU A 120 1.94 19.77 8.16
C GLU A 120 1.89 18.67 7.09
N ALA A 121 0.81 18.61 6.32
CA ALA A 121 0.66 17.68 5.20
C ALA A 121 1.73 17.90 4.12
N VAL A 122 1.93 19.16 3.70
CA VAL A 122 2.95 19.51 2.69
C VAL A 122 4.35 19.20 3.22
N ARG A 123 4.66 19.60 4.46
CA ARG A 123 5.95 19.32 5.11
C ARG A 123 6.25 17.82 5.16
N THR A 124 5.27 17.01 5.56
CA THR A 124 5.38 15.55 5.65
C THR A 124 5.57 14.92 4.26
N ALA A 125 4.79 15.36 3.27
CA ALA A 125 4.94 14.89 1.89
C ALA A 125 6.31 15.24 1.29
N GLU A 126 6.86 16.42 1.59
CA GLU A 126 8.21 16.84 1.16
C GLU A 126 9.31 15.97 1.80
N GLN A 127 9.19 15.65 3.10
CA GLN A 127 10.12 14.74 3.77
C GLN A 127 10.11 13.34 3.15
N HIS A 128 8.93 12.82 2.85
CA HIS A 128 8.77 11.56 2.14
C HIS A 128 9.44 11.57 0.76
N GLU A 129 9.30 12.65 -0.02
CA GLU A 129 9.98 12.76 -1.32
C GLU A 129 11.50 12.80 -1.16
N LEU A 130 12.01 13.52 -0.17
CA LEU A 130 13.44 13.61 0.11
C LEU A 130 14.01 12.24 0.47
N LEU A 131 13.34 11.49 1.34
CA LEU A 131 13.74 10.13 1.73
C LEU A 131 13.63 9.15 0.55
N LYS A 132 12.52 9.16 -0.21
CA LYS A 132 12.38 8.36 -1.43
C LYS A 132 13.52 8.63 -2.42
N TRP A 133 13.87 9.90 -2.63
CA TRP A 133 15.00 10.28 -3.48
C TRP A 133 16.32 9.76 -2.93
N ARG A 134 16.57 9.91 -1.62
CA ARG A 134 17.78 9.42 -0.95
C ARG A 134 17.92 7.91 -1.07
N ILE A 135 16.85 7.16 -0.81
CA ILE A 135 16.80 5.69 -0.93
C ILE A 135 17.10 5.26 -2.36
N ARG A 136 16.43 5.85 -3.36
CA ARG A 136 16.68 5.55 -4.79
C ARG A 136 18.12 5.82 -5.17
N LYS A 137 18.64 7.01 -4.84
CA LYS A 137 20.03 7.38 -5.15
C LYS A 137 21.03 6.43 -4.49
N TYR A 138 20.80 6.05 -3.24
CA TYR A 138 21.68 5.16 -2.51
C TYR A 138 21.66 3.76 -3.12
N ARG A 139 20.48 3.23 -3.42
CA ARG A 139 20.31 1.97 -4.14
C ARG A 139 21.06 1.98 -5.47
N ASP A 140 20.85 3.00 -6.30
CA ASP A 140 21.48 3.11 -7.63
C ASP A 140 23.02 3.15 -7.48
N THR A 141 23.53 3.84 -6.45
CA THR A 141 24.96 3.87 -6.12
C THR A 141 25.50 2.48 -5.75
N LEU A 142 24.76 1.70 -4.96
CA LEU A 142 25.16 0.33 -4.60
C LEU A 142 25.12 -0.60 -5.81
N GLN A 143 24.10 -0.49 -6.65
CA GLN A 143 23.99 -1.28 -7.88
C GLN A 143 25.17 -1.03 -8.80
N GLU A 144 25.55 0.24 -9.01
CA GLU A 144 26.73 0.58 -9.82
C GLU A 144 28.03 0.10 -9.15
N LYS A 145 28.22 0.38 -7.85
CA LYS A 145 29.45 0.06 -7.12
C LYS A 145 29.75 -1.44 -7.08
N PHE A 146 28.73 -2.30 -6.99
CA PHE A 146 28.89 -3.74 -6.85
C PHE A 146 28.40 -4.54 -8.07
N SER A 147 28.03 -3.86 -9.17
CA SER A 147 27.48 -4.48 -10.39
C SER A 147 26.26 -5.39 -10.13
N LEU A 148 25.40 -4.99 -9.19
CA LEU A 148 24.19 -5.74 -8.84
C LEU A 148 23.14 -5.56 -9.93
N ALA A 149 22.37 -6.62 -10.21
CA ALA A 149 21.24 -6.55 -11.13
C ALA A 149 20.12 -5.66 -10.55
N ALA A 150 19.75 -5.93 -9.29
CA ALA A 150 18.70 -5.19 -8.59
C ALA A 150 18.98 -5.11 -7.09
N VAL A 151 18.53 -4.03 -6.45
CA VAL A 151 18.43 -3.96 -4.99
C VAL A 151 17.04 -3.43 -4.65
N GLN A 152 16.33 -4.14 -3.80
CA GLN A 152 15.04 -3.72 -3.26
C GLN A 152 15.13 -3.73 -1.75
N VAL A 153 14.57 -2.72 -1.08
CA VAL A 153 14.64 -2.57 0.37
C VAL A 153 13.25 -2.38 0.93
N GLY A 154 12.88 -3.21 1.91
CA GLY A 154 11.53 -3.24 2.48
C GLY A 154 10.45 -3.55 1.44
N ALA A 155 9.21 -3.14 1.75
CA ALA A 155 8.10 -3.19 0.80
C ALA A 155 8.29 -2.16 -0.32
N GLU A 156 7.69 -2.43 -1.49
CA GLU A 156 7.73 -1.53 -2.66
C GLU A 156 7.20 -0.11 -2.34
N TYR A 157 6.31 -0.01 -1.34
CA TYR A 157 5.73 1.24 -0.89
C TYR A 157 5.88 1.35 0.63
N ALA A 158 6.89 2.09 1.08
CA ALA A 158 7.01 2.45 2.49
C ALA A 158 5.88 3.41 2.89
N VAL A 159 5.17 3.08 3.96
CA VAL A 159 3.93 3.76 4.37
C VAL A 159 4.22 4.92 5.31
N SER A 160 5.35 4.90 6.03
CA SER A 160 5.74 5.91 7.03
C SER A 160 7.17 6.43 6.88
N LEU A 161 7.45 7.61 7.46
CA LEU A 161 8.80 8.18 7.49
C LEU A 161 9.78 7.28 8.23
N THR A 162 9.37 6.71 9.37
CA THR A 162 10.19 5.79 10.18
C THR A 162 10.57 4.54 9.40
N GLU A 163 9.64 3.99 8.60
CA GLU A 163 9.96 2.88 7.71
C GLU A 163 11.03 3.26 6.68
N GLN A 164 10.92 4.44 6.06
CA GLN A 164 11.91 4.91 5.09
C GLN A 164 13.28 5.18 5.72
N GLU A 165 13.32 5.70 6.95
CA GLU A 165 14.56 5.85 7.70
C GLU A 165 15.25 4.51 7.95
N ARG A 166 14.48 3.49 8.38
CA ARG A 166 14.96 2.11 8.51
C ARG A 166 15.46 1.52 7.20
N GLN A 167 14.84 1.87 6.06
CA GLN A 167 15.34 1.46 4.74
C GLN A 167 16.71 2.09 4.45
N VAL A 168 16.92 3.37 4.80
CA VAL A 168 18.23 4.03 4.65
C VAL A 168 19.28 3.37 5.54
N GLU A 169 18.94 3.04 6.78
CA GLU A 169 19.83 2.30 7.69
C GLU A 169 20.18 0.92 7.12
N ALA A 170 19.19 0.16 6.66
CA ALA A 170 19.40 -1.16 6.06
C ALA A 170 20.37 -1.08 4.87
N LEU A 171 20.19 -0.11 3.97
CA LEU A 171 21.09 0.11 2.82
C LEU A 171 22.52 0.46 3.26
N THR A 172 22.67 1.21 4.35
CA THR A 172 23.98 1.56 4.91
C THR A 172 24.68 0.31 5.44
N THR A 173 23.95 -0.55 6.14
CA THR A 173 24.45 -1.84 6.63
C THR A 173 24.81 -2.79 5.48
N LEU A 174 24.00 -2.83 4.41
CA LEU A 174 24.31 -3.58 3.20
C LEU A 174 25.61 -3.08 2.55
N GLU A 175 25.79 -1.78 2.42
CA GLU A 175 27.02 -1.21 1.87
C GLU A 175 28.25 -1.64 2.67
N TYR A 176 28.17 -1.60 3.99
CA TYR A 176 29.25 -2.03 4.87
C TYR A 176 29.58 -3.52 4.66
N GLY A 177 28.55 -4.38 4.67
CA GLY A 177 28.71 -5.82 4.45
C GLY A 177 29.33 -6.14 3.10
N LEU A 178 28.79 -5.58 2.02
CA LEU A 178 29.28 -5.80 0.65
C LEU A 178 30.68 -5.21 0.45
N SER A 179 30.96 -3.99 0.93
CA SER A 179 32.28 -3.36 0.75
C SER A 179 33.39 -4.20 1.37
N SER A 180 33.15 -4.75 2.57
CA SER A 180 34.16 -5.57 3.25
C SER A 180 34.41 -6.89 2.53
N LEU A 181 33.36 -7.56 2.05
CA LEU A 181 33.49 -8.83 1.34
C LEU A 181 34.05 -8.65 -0.08
N TYR A 182 33.74 -7.52 -0.71
CA TYR A 182 34.31 -7.15 -2.01
C TYR A 182 35.83 -6.97 -1.93
N GLN A 183 36.33 -6.38 -0.84
CA GLN A 183 37.78 -6.28 -0.55
C GLN A 183 38.43 -7.66 -0.33
N GLU A 184 37.67 -8.66 0.12
CA GLU A 184 38.10 -10.06 0.24
C GLU A 184 38.04 -10.82 -1.11
N GLY A 185 37.64 -10.17 -2.20
CA GLY A 185 37.59 -10.75 -3.55
C GLY A 185 36.26 -11.42 -3.91
N MET A 186 35.22 -11.29 -3.08
CA MET A 186 33.89 -11.78 -3.41
C MET A 186 33.26 -10.90 -4.50
N SER A 187 32.77 -11.51 -5.58
CA SER A 187 31.97 -10.82 -6.59
C SER A 187 30.50 -10.83 -6.22
N PHE A 188 29.80 -9.75 -6.54
CA PHE A 188 28.35 -9.62 -6.41
C PHE A 188 27.65 -9.37 -7.75
N GLU A 189 28.41 -9.46 -8.85
CA GLU A 189 27.90 -9.16 -10.18
C GLU A 189 26.66 -10.00 -10.51
N GLY A 190 25.63 -9.32 -11.04
CA GLY A 190 24.39 -9.93 -11.51
C GLY A 190 23.42 -10.36 -10.42
N LEU A 191 23.71 -10.11 -9.14
CA LEU A 191 22.80 -10.48 -8.05
C LEU A 191 21.63 -9.49 -7.92
N SER A 192 20.45 -10.04 -7.65
CA SER A 192 19.27 -9.30 -7.22
C SER A 192 19.11 -9.47 -5.71
N ILE A 193 19.05 -8.37 -4.96
CA ILE A 193 18.99 -8.40 -3.49
C ILE A 193 17.66 -7.83 -3.02
N GLN A 194 16.97 -8.57 -2.14
CA GLN A 194 15.85 -8.08 -1.35
C GLN A 194 16.30 -7.90 0.10
N LEU A 195 16.26 -6.68 0.59
CA LEU A 195 16.85 -6.28 1.87
C LEU A 195 15.77 -5.93 2.91
N TYR A 196 15.93 -6.43 4.12
CA TYR A 196 15.03 -6.16 5.24
C TYR A 196 15.79 -5.53 6.40
N HIS A 197 15.21 -4.49 7.00
CA HIS A 197 15.66 -4.01 8.31
C HIS A 197 15.32 -5.08 9.38
N PRO A 198 16.15 -5.30 10.41
CA PRO A 198 15.86 -6.27 11.47
C PRO A 198 14.47 -6.12 12.09
N ASP A 199 14.07 -4.89 12.41
CA ASP A 199 12.74 -4.59 12.98
C ASP A 199 11.56 -4.78 12.01
N MET A 200 11.83 -5.02 10.73
CA MET A 200 10.83 -5.14 9.67
C MET A 200 10.94 -6.45 8.90
N CYS A 201 11.74 -7.40 9.39
CA CYS A 201 11.88 -8.68 8.74
C CYS A 201 10.58 -9.50 8.88
N PRO A 202 10.18 -10.25 7.84
CA PRO A 202 9.10 -11.19 7.94
C PRO A 202 9.34 -12.17 9.10
N VAL A 203 8.27 -12.50 9.82
CA VAL A 203 8.30 -13.47 10.92
C VAL A 203 7.57 -14.73 10.48
N GLU A 204 8.22 -15.88 10.63
CA GLU A 204 7.57 -17.17 10.43
C GLU A 204 7.04 -17.66 11.77
N SER A 205 5.77 -18.09 11.78
CA SER A 205 5.12 -18.66 12.96
C SER A 205 4.67 -20.08 12.65
N TYR A 206 5.13 -21.03 13.45
CA TYR A 206 4.72 -22.43 13.38
C TYR A 206 3.91 -22.78 14.61
N ALA A 207 2.70 -23.25 14.33
CA ALA A 207 1.82 -23.84 15.31
C ALA A 207 2.24 -25.29 15.54
N TYR A 208 2.38 -25.69 16.79
CA TYR A 208 2.59 -27.06 17.19
C TYR A 208 1.76 -27.37 18.43
N MET A 209 1.36 -28.63 18.58
CA MET A 209 0.80 -29.11 19.84
C MET A 209 1.97 -29.56 20.70
N ASP A 210 2.07 -29.07 21.94
CA ASP A 210 3.07 -29.58 22.86
C ASP A 210 2.74 -30.99 23.36
N GLU A 211 3.61 -31.54 24.21
CA GLU A 211 3.46 -32.89 24.77
C GLU A 211 2.20 -33.02 25.66
N GLN A 212 1.64 -31.91 26.11
CA GLN A 212 0.41 -31.84 26.89
C GLN A 212 -0.84 -31.71 26.00
N GLY A 213 -0.67 -31.57 24.68
CA GLY A 213 -1.76 -31.35 23.72
C GLY A 213 -2.25 -29.91 23.71
N GLU A 214 -1.53 -28.98 24.32
CA GLU A 214 -1.82 -27.55 24.29
C GLU A 214 -1.26 -26.93 23.00
N TYR A 215 -2.03 -26.00 22.45
CA TYR A 215 -1.63 -25.29 21.24
C TYR A 215 -0.54 -24.27 21.57
N GLN A 216 0.66 -24.49 21.05
CA GLN A 216 1.79 -23.59 21.13
C GLN A 216 2.06 -22.97 19.76
N MET A 217 2.55 -21.74 19.76
CA MET A 217 3.02 -21.07 18.55
C MET A 217 4.42 -20.55 18.81
N GLN A 218 5.37 -20.96 17.97
CA GLN A 218 6.73 -20.44 18.02
C GLN A 218 6.95 -19.51 16.81
N THR A 219 7.39 -18.30 17.10
CA THR A 219 7.79 -17.30 16.12
C THR A 219 9.30 -17.35 15.95
N SER A 220 9.77 -17.42 14.71
CA SER A 220 11.16 -17.15 14.37
C SER A 220 11.27 -16.08 13.31
N TYR A 221 12.20 -15.16 13.53
CA TYR A 221 12.57 -14.17 12.52
C TYR A 221 13.19 -14.86 11.31
N MET A 222 12.83 -14.37 10.12
CA MET A 222 13.41 -14.80 8.87
C MET A 222 14.94 -14.74 8.92
N LYS A 223 15.59 -15.80 8.44
CA LYS A 223 17.04 -15.82 8.17
C LYS A 223 17.27 -15.47 6.71
N SER A 224 18.45 -14.92 6.39
CA SER A 224 18.82 -14.70 4.98
C SER A 224 18.80 -16.00 4.18
N TYR A 225 18.28 -15.96 2.95
CA TYR A 225 18.15 -17.11 2.07
C TYR A 225 18.15 -16.69 0.58
N ILE A 226 18.21 -17.67 -0.33
CA ILE A 226 18.06 -17.45 -1.78
C ILE A 226 16.72 -18.02 -2.22
N ALA A 227 15.87 -17.18 -2.80
CA ALA A 227 14.58 -17.57 -3.35
C ALA A 227 14.72 -18.35 -4.66
N ASP A 228 13.63 -18.98 -5.11
CA ASP A 228 13.63 -19.83 -6.30
C ASP A 228 13.82 -19.04 -7.60
N ASP A 229 13.55 -17.73 -7.59
CA ASP A 229 13.82 -16.80 -8.69
C ASP A 229 15.27 -16.26 -8.68
N GLY A 230 16.10 -16.70 -7.72
CA GLY A 230 17.48 -16.25 -7.56
C GLY A 230 17.63 -14.95 -6.78
N THR A 231 16.55 -14.36 -6.29
CA THR A 231 16.62 -13.18 -5.41
C THR A 231 17.28 -13.56 -4.08
N VAL A 232 18.31 -12.80 -3.69
CA VAL A 232 19.02 -12.98 -2.42
C VAL A 232 18.30 -12.15 -1.36
N HIS A 233 17.61 -12.81 -0.45
CA HIS A 233 16.95 -12.15 0.66
C HIS A 233 17.91 -11.99 1.84
N LEU A 234 18.12 -10.75 2.30
CA LEU A 234 19.06 -10.41 3.35
C LEU A 234 18.42 -9.64 4.51
N VAL A 235 18.80 -9.97 5.74
CA VAL A 235 18.51 -9.16 6.94
C VAL A 235 19.69 -8.24 7.24
N ALA A 236 19.43 -6.94 7.27
CA ALA A 236 20.43 -5.88 7.40
C ALA A 236 20.89 -5.66 8.84
N ASP A 237 21.38 -6.70 9.49
CA ASP A 237 21.98 -6.63 10.83
C ASP A 237 23.49 -6.45 10.70
N SER A 238 24.00 -5.34 11.25
CA SER A 238 25.42 -4.97 11.16
C SER A 238 26.37 -6.00 11.78
N SER A 239 25.88 -6.80 12.74
CA SER A 239 26.67 -7.81 13.42
C SER A 239 26.78 -9.13 12.66
N THR A 240 25.80 -9.44 11.80
CA THR A 240 25.68 -10.77 11.17
C THR A 240 25.69 -10.74 9.64
N ILE A 241 25.45 -9.59 8.99
CA ILE A 241 25.26 -9.51 7.52
C ILE A 241 26.41 -10.13 6.72
N ARG A 242 27.65 -9.99 7.19
CA ARG A 242 28.84 -10.56 6.51
C ARG A 242 28.81 -12.08 6.51
N ASP A 243 28.58 -12.66 7.68
CA ASP A 243 28.56 -14.12 7.84
C ASP A 243 27.34 -14.72 7.12
N GLN A 244 26.22 -14.00 7.13
CA GLN A 244 25.03 -14.36 6.37
C GLN A 244 25.33 -14.44 4.86
N ILE A 245 25.94 -13.40 4.28
CA ILE A 245 26.29 -13.40 2.84
C ILE A 245 27.28 -14.53 2.50
N LYS A 246 28.29 -14.77 3.35
CA LYS A 246 29.27 -15.86 3.14
C LYS A 246 28.64 -17.25 3.17
N ALA A 247 27.56 -17.42 3.93
CA ALA A 247 26.88 -18.70 4.04
C ALA A 247 25.97 -19.02 2.84
N LEU A 248 25.68 -18.05 1.98
CA LEU A 248 24.78 -18.21 0.84
C LEU A 248 25.53 -18.68 -0.42
N ASP A 249 24.86 -19.54 -1.19
CA ASP A 249 25.35 -20.02 -2.50
C ASP A 249 25.06 -18.98 -3.60
N LEU A 250 25.92 -17.97 -3.71
CA LEU A 250 25.74 -16.87 -4.65
C LEU A 250 25.79 -17.30 -6.13
N ASP A 251 26.43 -18.43 -6.44
CA ASP A 251 26.46 -18.96 -7.80
C ASP A 251 25.11 -19.57 -8.19
N ARG A 252 24.47 -20.28 -7.25
CA ARG A 252 23.07 -20.71 -7.41
C ARG A 252 22.14 -19.51 -7.61
N ALA A 253 22.31 -18.44 -6.84
CA ALA A 253 21.49 -17.23 -6.97
C ALA A 253 21.60 -16.62 -8.39
N ARG A 254 22.83 -16.46 -8.92
CA ARG A 254 23.06 -15.97 -10.29
C ARG A 254 22.40 -16.84 -11.34
N MET A 255 22.53 -18.17 -11.22
CA MET A 255 21.95 -19.11 -12.18
C MET A 255 20.43 -19.01 -12.21
N LEU A 256 19.78 -18.96 -11.05
CA LEU A 256 18.33 -18.83 -10.94
C LEU A 256 17.84 -17.48 -11.47
N ALA A 257 18.53 -16.39 -11.13
CA ALA A 257 18.20 -15.05 -11.63
C ALA A 257 18.30 -14.98 -13.17
N PHE A 258 19.33 -15.59 -13.76
CA PHE A 258 19.47 -15.68 -15.22
C PHE A 258 18.29 -16.43 -15.87
N VAL A 259 17.84 -17.54 -15.29
CA VAL A 259 16.69 -18.30 -15.80
C VAL A 259 15.40 -17.50 -15.65
N ALA A 260 15.18 -16.83 -14.52
CA ALA A 260 14.02 -15.97 -14.30
C ALA A 260 13.97 -14.81 -15.33
N ASP A 261 15.11 -14.14 -15.56
CA ASP A 261 15.23 -13.07 -16.54
C ASP A 261 14.99 -13.55 -17.98
N PHE A 262 15.43 -14.77 -18.32
CA PHE A 262 15.14 -15.37 -19.62
C PHE A 262 13.63 -15.49 -19.86
N TRP A 263 12.87 -16.01 -18.90
CA TRP A 263 11.41 -16.13 -19.03
C TRP A 263 10.72 -14.77 -19.09
N LEU A 264 11.12 -13.83 -18.25
CA LEU A 264 10.59 -12.47 -18.27
C LEU A 264 10.88 -11.77 -19.61
N GLY A 265 12.06 -12.01 -20.20
CA GLY A 265 12.41 -11.57 -21.54
C GLY A 265 11.47 -12.14 -22.61
N ARG A 266 11.18 -13.44 -22.55
CA ARG A 266 10.23 -14.11 -23.46
C ARG A 266 8.81 -13.58 -23.31
N VAL A 267 8.35 -13.31 -22.09
CA VAL A 267 7.05 -12.64 -21.84
C VAL A 267 7.00 -11.30 -22.58
N LYS A 268 8.01 -10.43 -22.39
CA LYS A 268 8.09 -9.11 -23.02
C LYS A 268 8.11 -9.18 -24.55
N GLU A 269 8.76 -10.19 -25.11
CA GLU A 269 8.85 -10.38 -26.56
C GLU A 269 7.52 -10.85 -27.17
N LEU A 270 6.80 -11.76 -26.50
CA LEU A 270 5.59 -12.37 -27.03
C LEU A 270 4.33 -11.51 -26.83
N THR A 271 4.28 -10.72 -25.75
CA THR A 271 3.13 -9.88 -25.40
C THR A 271 2.64 -8.99 -26.55
N PRO A 272 3.49 -8.21 -27.25
CA PRO A 272 3.04 -7.37 -28.37
C PRO A 272 2.47 -8.19 -29.54
N ALA A 273 3.04 -9.36 -29.83
CA ALA A 273 2.57 -10.23 -30.90
C ALA A 273 1.17 -10.80 -30.59
N VAL A 274 0.94 -11.23 -29.33
CA VAL A 274 -0.37 -11.69 -28.87
C VAL A 274 -1.38 -10.54 -28.86
N GLN A 275 -0.99 -9.35 -28.37
CA GLN A 275 -1.84 -8.16 -28.38
C GLN A 275 -2.32 -7.82 -29.79
N GLN A 276 -1.41 -7.78 -30.76
CA GLN A 276 -1.73 -7.50 -32.16
C GLN A 276 -2.61 -8.59 -32.77
N LEU A 277 -2.30 -9.87 -32.50
CA LEU A 277 -3.05 -11.01 -33.00
C LEU A 277 -4.52 -11.00 -32.54
N LEU A 278 -4.75 -10.70 -31.26
CA LEU A 278 -6.08 -10.71 -30.66
C LEU A 278 -6.84 -9.39 -30.88
N GLY A 279 -6.16 -8.31 -31.28
CA GLY A 279 -6.77 -6.99 -31.50
C GLY A 279 -7.26 -6.33 -30.21
N VAL A 280 -6.57 -6.54 -29.09
CA VAL A 280 -6.96 -6.03 -27.75
C VAL A 280 -6.09 -4.83 -27.35
N LYS A 281 -6.54 -4.03 -26.37
CA LYS A 281 -5.81 -2.81 -25.97
C LYS A 281 -4.44 -3.08 -25.36
N ALA A 282 -4.36 -4.08 -24.50
CA ALA A 282 -3.12 -4.54 -23.89
C ALA A 282 -3.25 -6.01 -23.48
N VAL A 283 -2.11 -6.68 -23.31
CA VAL A 283 -2.02 -8.01 -22.71
C VAL A 283 -1.06 -7.92 -21.54
N TRP A 284 -1.52 -8.34 -20.37
CA TRP A 284 -0.74 -8.43 -19.16
C TRP A 284 -0.75 -9.88 -18.68
N CYS A 285 0.31 -10.26 -17.98
CA CYS A 285 0.35 -11.55 -17.30
C CYS A 285 0.92 -11.37 -15.91
N ASP A 286 0.51 -12.25 -15.00
CA ASP A 286 1.15 -12.32 -13.70
C ASP A 286 2.57 -12.90 -13.86
N THR A 287 3.58 -12.09 -13.55
CA THR A 287 5.00 -12.50 -13.59
C THR A 287 5.59 -12.61 -12.19
N LYS A 288 4.78 -12.68 -11.13
CA LYS A 288 5.25 -12.80 -9.75
C LYS A 288 6.09 -14.05 -9.50
N THR A 289 5.87 -15.11 -10.28
CA THR A 289 6.63 -16.35 -10.20
C THR A 289 7.19 -16.73 -11.56
N GLU A 290 8.32 -17.42 -11.56
CA GLU A 290 8.90 -18.00 -12.77
C GLU A 290 7.88 -18.94 -13.46
N GLN A 291 7.15 -19.73 -12.68
CA GLN A 291 6.14 -20.64 -13.18
C GLN A 291 5.02 -19.91 -13.94
N ASN A 292 4.56 -18.76 -13.46
CA ASN A 292 3.52 -17.99 -14.16
C ASN A 292 4.05 -17.42 -15.49
N SER A 293 5.31 -16.96 -15.50
CA SER A 293 5.97 -16.50 -16.73
C SER A 293 6.10 -17.63 -17.76
N GLN A 294 6.52 -18.83 -17.34
CA GLN A 294 6.60 -20.01 -18.20
C GLN A 294 5.24 -20.39 -18.79
N LYS A 295 4.19 -20.45 -17.96
CA LYS A 295 2.82 -20.76 -18.39
C LYS A 295 2.30 -19.76 -19.42
N PHE A 296 2.55 -18.47 -19.20
CA PHE A 296 2.21 -17.44 -20.18
C PHE A 296 2.94 -17.66 -21.52
N VAL A 297 4.25 -17.91 -21.50
CA VAL A 297 5.04 -18.12 -22.72
C VAL A 297 4.53 -19.31 -23.53
N ILE A 298 4.17 -20.41 -22.85
CA ILE A 298 3.58 -21.60 -23.48
C ILE A 298 2.22 -21.27 -24.09
N TRP A 299 1.34 -20.62 -23.33
CA TRP A 299 0.01 -20.20 -23.79
C TRP A 299 0.08 -19.26 -25.01
N ALA A 300 0.95 -18.26 -24.95
CA ALA A 300 1.21 -17.33 -26.05
C ALA A 300 1.73 -18.07 -27.29
N GLY A 301 2.60 -19.07 -27.09
CA GLY A 301 3.08 -19.96 -28.16
C GLY A 301 1.93 -20.66 -28.88
N TYR A 302 1.00 -21.28 -28.15
CA TYR A 302 -0.17 -21.95 -28.74
C TYR A 302 -1.09 -21.01 -29.53
N LEU A 303 -1.22 -19.74 -29.10
CA LEU A 303 -1.96 -18.74 -29.88
C LEU A 303 -1.22 -18.40 -31.18
N LEU A 304 0.07 -18.12 -31.10
CA LEU A 304 0.87 -17.69 -32.25
C LEU A 304 1.08 -18.81 -33.30
N GLU A 305 1.05 -20.07 -32.87
CA GLU A 305 1.00 -21.23 -33.77
C GLU A 305 -0.27 -21.25 -34.61
N LYS A 306 -1.40 -20.80 -34.05
CA LYS A 306 -2.72 -20.72 -34.71
C LYS A 306 -3.07 -19.34 -35.26
N ARG A 307 -2.06 -18.47 -35.48
CA ARG A 307 -2.28 -17.07 -35.87
C ARG A 307 -3.14 -16.88 -37.12
N GLU A 308 -2.98 -17.75 -38.13
CA GLU A 308 -3.73 -17.63 -39.39
C GLU A 308 -5.22 -17.93 -39.18
N ASP A 309 -5.54 -18.95 -38.36
CA ASP A 309 -6.91 -19.29 -38.00
C ASP A 309 -7.54 -18.17 -37.17
N ILE A 310 -6.81 -17.67 -36.17
CA ILE A 310 -7.25 -16.55 -35.32
C ILE A 310 -7.52 -15.31 -36.17
N HIS A 311 -6.60 -14.95 -37.08
CA HIS A 311 -6.81 -13.83 -38.00
C HIS A 311 -8.04 -14.02 -38.88
N ARG A 312 -8.28 -15.23 -39.39
CA ARG A 312 -9.47 -15.54 -40.18
C ARG A 312 -10.77 -15.36 -39.38
N TYR A 313 -10.84 -15.88 -38.16
CA TYR A 313 -12.03 -15.76 -37.31
C TYR A 313 -12.27 -14.33 -36.83
N LEU A 314 -11.22 -13.63 -36.40
CA LEU A 314 -11.35 -12.28 -35.86
C LEU A 314 -11.50 -11.23 -36.95
N SER A 315 -11.09 -11.48 -38.20
CA SER A 315 -11.25 -10.54 -39.32
C SER A 315 -10.75 -9.12 -38.99
N SER A 316 -9.63 -9.02 -38.25
CA SER A 316 -9.05 -7.76 -37.77
C SER A 316 -9.94 -6.92 -36.83
N ARG A 317 -10.92 -7.53 -36.16
CA ARG A 317 -11.69 -6.89 -35.07
C ARG A 317 -10.75 -6.30 -34.02
N GLN A 318 -11.18 -5.17 -33.46
CA GLN A 318 -10.52 -4.52 -32.34
C GLN A 318 -11.46 -4.49 -31.15
N PHE A 319 -10.93 -4.80 -29.99
CA PHE A 319 -11.65 -4.83 -28.72
C PHE A 319 -11.20 -3.70 -27.82
N ALA A 320 -12.13 -3.11 -27.08
CA ALA A 320 -11.84 -1.99 -26.19
C ALA A 320 -11.25 -2.42 -24.84
N PHE A 321 -11.33 -3.71 -24.48
CA PHE A 321 -10.77 -4.24 -23.24
C PHE A 321 -9.29 -4.64 -23.38
N SER A 322 -8.62 -4.74 -22.22
CA SER A 322 -7.31 -5.35 -22.06
C SER A 322 -7.45 -6.77 -21.49
N LEU A 323 -6.43 -7.61 -21.69
CA LEU A 323 -6.38 -8.97 -21.14
C LEU A 323 -5.43 -9.03 -19.94
N ILE A 324 -5.87 -9.70 -18.87
CA ILE A 324 -4.99 -10.23 -17.84
C ILE A 324 -4.97 -11.74 -17.97
N VAL A 325 -3.77 -12.29 -18.14
CA VAL A 325 -3.53 -13.73 -18.22
C VAL A 325 -2.98 -14.23 -16.89
N HIS A 326 -3.69 -15.14 -16.25
CA HIS A 326 -3.36 -15.65 -14.91
C HIS A 326 -3.30 -17.17 -14.87
N SER A 327 -2.63 -17.72 -13.86
CA SER A 327 -2.38 -19.16 -13.73
C SER A 327 -3.18 -19.84 -12.61
N GLU A 328 -4.20 -19.15 -12.10
CA GLU A 328 -5.08 -19.67 -11.07
C GLU A 328 -5.91 -20.82 -11.62
N SER A 329 -6.08 -21.85 -10.79
CA SER A 329 -6.78 -23.08 -11.19
C SER A 329 -8.27 -23.08 -10.85
N ASP A 330 -8.70 -22.14 -10.02
CA ASP A 330 -10.10 -21.94 -9.64
C ASP A 330 -10.79 -20.96 -10.59
N GLY A 331 -12.10 -21.12 -10.79
CA GLY A 331 -12.91 -20.27 -11.65
C GLY A 331 -12.85 -20.59 -13.16
N PRO A 332 -13.63 -19.86 -13.97
CA PRO A 332 -13.80 -20.12 -15.40
C PRO A 332 -12.55 -19.77 -16.22
N LEU A 333 -12.40 -20.39 -17.40
CA LEU A 333 -11.28 -20.13 -18.32
C LEU A 333 -11.21 -18.68 -18.80
N ILE A 334 -12.37 -18.04 -18.94
CA ILE A 334 -12.54 -16.65 -19.33
C ILE A 334 -13.54 -16.02 -18.37
N ASN A 335 -13.17 -14.90 -17.76
CA ASN A 335 -14.02 -14.17 -16.83
C ASN A 335 -14.06 -12.68 -17.19
N PHE A 336 -15.27 -12.18 -17.41
CA PHE A 336 -15.54 -10.78 -17.72
C PHE A 336 -16.49 -10.17 -16.68
N HIS A 337 -16.17 -8.97 -16.22
CA HIS A 337 -17.03 -8.19 -15.31
C HIS A 337 -17.42 -6.87 -15.97
N ALA A 338 -18.72 -6.56 -16.02
CA ALA A 338 -19.25 -5.40 -16.75
C ALA A 338 -18.70 -4.04 -16.27
N SER A 339 -18.29 -3.94 -15.00
CA SER A 339 -17.69 -2.71 -14.46
C SER A 339 -16.16 -2.62 -14.64
N SER A 340 -15.55 -3.53 -15.39
CA SER A 340 -14.10 -3.61 -15.59
C SER A 340 -13.75 -3.56 -17.07
N PRO A 341 -12.72 -2.78 -17.47
CA PRO A 341 -12.21 -2.81 -18.84
C PRO A 341 -11.26 -4.00 -19.07
N ILE A 342 -11.21 -4.96 -18.15
CA ILE A 342 -10.25 -6.07 -18.14
C ILE A 342 -10.97 -7.40 -18.29
N LEU A 343 -10.52 -8.18 -19.26
CA LEU A 343 -10.88 -9.58 -19.46
C LEU A 343 -9.84 -10.48 -18.79
N ASN A 344 -10.25 -11.35 -17.87
CA ASN A 344 -9.37 -12.32 -17.25
C ASN A 344 -9.38 -13.63 -18.05
N VAL A 345 -8.19 -14.14 -18.36
CA VAL A 345 -8.01 -15.37 -19.14
C VAL A 345 -7.01 -16.27 -18.41
N ARG A 346 -7.36 -17.55 -18.24
CA ARG A 346 -6.42 -18.50 -17.67
C ARG A 346 -5.36 -18.94 -18.68
N THR A 347 -4.15 -19.23 -18.21
CA THR A 347 -3.04 -19.74 -19.04
C THR A 347 -3.32 -21.12 -19.66
N ASP A 348 -4.30 -21.86 -19.16
CA ASP A 348 -4.76 -23.13 -19.74
C ASP A 348 -5.97 -22.99 -20.67
N CYS A 349 -6.43 -21.76 -20.96
CA CYS A 349 -7.50 -21.50 -21.90
C CYS A 349 -7.10 -21.90 -23.33
N PRO A 350 -7.80 -22.87 -23.98
CA PRO A 350 -7.49 -23.26 -25.35
C PRO A 350 -7.74 -22.12 -26.34
N PRO A 351 -6.89 -21.95 -27.38
CA PRO A 351 -7.07 -20.91 -28.39
C PRO A 351 -8.48 -20.85 -29.00
N GLN A 352 -9.06 -22.02 -29.28
CA GLN A 352 -10.39 -22.12 -29.87
C GLN A 352 -11.49 -21.54 -28.96
N HIS A 353 -11.40 -21.81 -27.65
CA HIS A 353 -12.37 -21.30 -26.69
C HIS A 353 -12.29 -19.77 -26.53
N LEU A 354 -11.07 -19.22 -26.57
CA LEU A 354 -10.86 -17.78 -26.59
C LEU A 354 -11.43 -17.13 -27.85
N ILE A 355 -11.20 -17.72 -29.03
CA ILE A 355 -11.78 -17.23 -30.28
C ILE A 355 -13.30 -17.23 -30.21
N GLU A 356 -13.91 -18.33 -29.77
CA GLU A 356 -15.37 -18.46 -29.62
C GLU A 356 -15.95 -17.36 -28.74
N PHE A 357 -15.32 -17.06 -27.59
CA PHE A 357 -15.71 -15.94 -26.76
C PHE A 357 -15.60 -14.60 -27.51
N LEU A 358 -14.46 -14.32 -28.12
CA LEU A 358 -14.19 -13.04 -28.80
C LEU A 358 -15.15 -12.77 -29.97
N VAL A 359 -15.60 -13.80 -30.69
CA VAL A 359 -16.55 -13.64 -31.80
C VAL A 359 -18.01 -13.68 -31.38
N SER A 360 -18.30 -14.11 -30.15
CA SER A 360 -19.65 -14.22 -29.61
C SER A 360 -20.27 -12.86 -29.27
N GLU A 361 -21.59 -12.86 -29.05
CA GLU A 361 -22.32 -11.72 -28.49
C GLU A 361 -21.76 -11.28 -27.14
N THR A 362 -21.30 -12.24 -26.31
CA THR A 362 -20.71 -11.93 -25.00
C THR A 362 -19.38 -11.17 -25.12
N GLY A 363 -18.56 -11.50 -26.13
CA GLY A 363 -17.33 -10.78 -26.42
C GLY A 363 -17.58 -9.35 -26.93
N THR A 364 -18.64 -9.15 -27.72
CA THR A 364 -19.06 -7.82 -28.17
C THR A 364 -19.58 -6.97 -27.01
N ALA A 365 -20.49 -7.53 -26.20
CA ALA A 365 -20.99 -6.87 -25.00
C ALA A 365 -19.86 -6.49 -24.02
N ALA A 366 -18.86 -7.36 -23.88
CA ALA A 366 -17.68 -7.07 -23.06
C ALA A 366 -16.87 -5.88 -23.59
N SER A 367 -16.72 -5.76 -24.92
CA SER A 367 -16.04 -4.63 -25.54
C SER A 367 -16.82 -3.31 -25.38
N ASP A 368 -18.14 -3.36 -25.51
CA ASP A 368 -18.99 -2.19 -25.34
C ASP A 368 -18.96 -1.68 -23.89
N ALA A 369 -19.10 -2.58 -22.93
CA ALA A 369 -19.00 -2.26 -21.50
C ALA A 369 -17.61 -1.70 -21.14
N ALA A 370 -16.53 -2.27 -21.68
CA ALA A 370 -15.18 -1.74 -21.49
C ALA A 370 -15.03 -0.30 -22.03
N THR A 371 -15.68 0.01 -23.16
CA THR A 371 -15.70 1.36 -23.73
C THR A 371 -16.42 2.36 -22.81
N GLU A 372 -17.55 1.96 -22.25
CA GLU A 372 -18.31 2.79 -21.31
C GLU A 372 -17.53 3.06 -20.01
N VAL A 373 -16.95 2.01 -19.42
CA VAL A 373 -16.13 2.13 -18.20
C VAL A 373 -14.93 3.05 -18.44
N GLN A 374 -14.25 2.89 -19.58
CA GLN A 374 -13.11 3.73 -19.94
C GLN A 374 -13.53 5.20 -20.13
N SER A 375 -14.65 5.46 -20.83
CA SER A 375 -15.19 6.81 -20.99
C SER A 375 -15.56 7.45 -19.65
N SER A 376 -16.12 6.66 -18.72
CA SER A 376 -16.46 7.14 -17.38
C SER A 376 -15.20 7.53 -16.60
N ARG A 377 -14.17 6.69 -16.65
CA ARG A 377 -12.88 6.94 -16.01
C ARG A 377 -12.19 8.19 -16.56
N GLU A 378 -12.20 8.38 -17.88
CA GLU A 378 -11.62 9.58 -18.52
C GLU A 378 -12.34 10.87 -18.07
N ARG A 379 -13.67 10.83 -17.92
CA ARG A 379 -14.45 11.96 -17.39
C ARG A 379 -14.09 12.25 -15.93
N GLU A 380 -13.94 11.22 -15.11
CA GLU A 380 -13.51 11.34 -13.71
C GLU A 380 -12.10 11.94 -13.62
N GLU A 381 -11.12 11.37 -14.33
CA GLU A 381 -9.73 11.85 -14.35
C GLU A 381 -9.64 13.30 -14.85
N ALA A 382 -10.43 13.67 -15.86
CA ALA A 382 -10.48 15.05 -16.36
C ALA A 382 -11.05 16.04 -15.32
N LEU A 383 -12.03 15.63 -14.51
CA LEU A 383 -12.57 16.46 -13.43
C LEU A 383 -11.55 16.63 -12.30
N LEU A 384 -10.93 15.53 -11.86
CA LEU A 384 -9.87 15.57 -10.85
C LEU A 384 -8.69 16.43 -11.29
N GLU A 385 -8.29 16.36 -12.56
CA GLU A 385 -7.22 17.20 -13.10
C GLU A 385 -7.59 18.69 -13.13
N LYS A 386 -8.85 19.04 -13.38
CA LYS A 386 -9.33 20.44 -13.26
C LYS A 386 -9.20 20.94 -11.82
N VAL A 387 -9.59 20.13 -10.83
CA VAL A 387 -9.44 20.48 -9.41
C VAL A 387 -7.95 20.64 -9.07
N ARG A 388 -7.10 19.69 -9.47
CA ARG A 388 -5.66 19.72 -9.25
C ARG A 388 -5.04 21.02 -9.77
N LYS A 389 -5.35 21.38 -11.01
CA LYS A 389 -4.88 22.63 -11.64
C LYS A 389 -5.44 23.87 -10.94
N ALA A 390 -6.73 23.88 -10.59
CA ALA A 390 -7.36 25.02 -9.96
C ALA A 390 -6.64 25.41 -8.66
N PHE A 391 -6.30 24.45 -7.81
CA PHE A 391 -5.66 24.69 -6.52
C PHE A 391 -4.13 24.63 -6.52
N GLY A 392 -3.51 24.24 -7.64
CA GLY A 392 -2.07 24.00 -7.71
C GLY A 392 -1.63 22.81 -6.84
N LEU A 393 -2.48 21.79 -6.73
CA LEU A 393 -2.21 20.58 -5.94
C LEU A 393 -1.06 19.79 -6.58
N LYS A 394 -0.30 19.09 -5.72
CA LYS A 394 0.63 18.07 -6.16
C LYS A 394 -0.13 16.87 -6.74
N CYS A 395 -1.14 16.39 -6.02
CA CYS A 395 -1.95 15.24 -6.42
C CYS A 395 -3.38 15.35 -5.89
N ILE A 396 -4.34 14.75 -6.59
CA ILE A 396 -5.69 14.50 -6.07
C ILE A 396 -6.15 13.11 -6.49
N ILE A 397 -6.68 12.34 -5.55
CA ILE A 397 -7.14 10.97 -5.77
C ILE A 397 -8.55 10.78 -5.22
N LYS A 398 -9.26 9.80 -5.77
CA LYS A 398 -10.51 9.28 -5.22
C LYS A 398 -10.21 8.01 -4.43
N ILE A 399 -10.65 7.96 -3.18
CA ILE A 399 -10.54 6.78 -2.31
C ILE A 399 -11.90 6.11 -2.11
N CYS A 400 -12.93 6.90 -1.86
CA CYS A 400 -14.26 6.37 -1.61
C CYS A 400 -14.90 5.86 -2.91
N MET A 401 -15.53 4.67 -2.87
CA MET A 401 -16.23 4.06 -4.01
C MET A 401 -17.65 4.61 -4.21
N ASN A 402 -18.06 5.61 -3.41
CA ASN A 402 -19.38 6.21 -3.52
C ASN A 402 -19.50 7.03 -4.82
N ASP A 403 -20.61 6.87 -5.54
CA ASP A 403 -20.89 7.59 -6.80
C ASP A 403 -20.91 9.11 -6.62
N LYS A 404 -21.15 9.60 -5.39
CA LYS A 404 -21.18 11.02 -5.04
C LYS A 404 -19.81 11.66 -4.86
N VAL A 405 -18.71 10.91 -4.97
CA VAL A 405 -17.37 11.48 -4.81
C VAL A 405 -17.07 12.54 -5.87
N LEU A 406 -17.60 12.35 -7.08
CA LEU A 406 -17.47 13.35 -8.15
C LEU A 406 -18.23 14.65 -7.83
N GLU A 407 -19.33 14.59 -7.09
CA GLU A 407 -20.01 15.79 -6.59
C GLU A 407 -19.11 16.55 -5.60
N GLY A 408 -18.33 15.84 -4.79
CA GLY A 408 -17.31 16.43 -3.92
C GLY A 408 -16.20 17.15 -4.70
N ALA A 409 -15.70 16.52 -5.76
CA ALA A 409 -14.72 17.15 -6.67
C ALA A 409 -15.28 18.40 -7.36
N GLN A 410 -16.52 18.31 -7.85
CA GLN A 410 -17.24 19.42 -8.46
C GLN A 410 -17.42 20.59 -7.48
N ARG A 411 -17.81 20.29 -6.23
CA ARG A 411 -17.96 21.30 -5.17
C ARG A 411 -16.63 22.00 -4.83
N LEU A 412 -15.51 21.27 -4.81
CA LEU A 412 -14.19 21.90 -4.65
C LEU A 412 -13.91 22.90 -5.78
N LEU A 413 -14.25 22.55 -7.01
CA LEU A 413 -14.01 23.39 -8.17
C LEU A 413 -14.88 24.65 -8.16
N GLU A 414 -16.18 24.49 -7.89
CA GLU A 414 -17.17 25.58 -7.84
C GLU A 414 -16.84 26.64 -6.79
N HIS A 415 -16.25 26.23 -5.67
CA HIS A 415 -15.89 27.12 -4.58
C HIS A 415 -14.39 27.39 -4.46
N SER A 416 -13.65 27.15 -5.54
CA SER A 416 -12.19 27.23 -5.52
C SER A 416 -11.65 28.61 -5.14
N ASP A 417 -12.28 29.69 -5.59
CA ASP A 417 -11.86 31.05 -5.25
C ASP A 417 -12.02 31.33 -3.75
N LEU A 418 -13.16 30.94 -3.16
CA LEU A 418 -13.41 31.11 -1.72
C LEU A 418 -12.39 30.33 -0.88
N ILE A 419 -12.16 29.06 -1.23
CA ILE A 419 -11.21 28.21 -0.52
C ILE A 419 -9.79 28.82 -0.59
N LYS A 420 -9.36 29.29 -1.77
CA LYS A 420 -8.03 29.91 -1.95
C LYS A 420 -7.83 31.20 -1.15
N THR A 421 -8.90 31.95 -0.89
CA THR A 421 -8.79 33.15 -0.02
C THR A 421 -8.52 32.80 1.43
N THR A 422 -8.86 31.58 1.85
CA THR A 422 -8.76 31.13 3.24
C THR A 422 -7.54 30.24 3.46
N VAL A 423 -7.25 29.34 2.52
CA VAL A 423 -6.20 28.32 2.63
C VAL A 423 -5.44 28.20 1.32
N ASN A 424 -4.10 28.20 1.41
CA ASN A 424 -3.23 27.91 0.28
C ASN A 424 -2.97 26.40 0.18
N LEU A 425 -3.61 25.75 -0.79
CA LEU A 425 -3.45 24.31 -1.04
C LEU A 425 -2.32 23.96 -2.03
N LYS A 426 -1.53 24.94 -2.46
CA LYS A 426 -0.46 24.71 -3.44
C LYS A 426 0.54 23.68 -2.92
N GLY A 427 0.79 22.63 -3.70
CA GLY A 427 1.71 21.55 -3.34
C GLY A 427 1.11 20.46 -2.43
N ALA A 428 -0.12 20.65 -1.93
CA ALA A 428 -0.79 19.63 -1.12
C ALA A 428 -1.25 18.43 -1.98
N SER A 429 -1.41 17.28 -1.34
CA SER A 429 -2.02 16.08 -1.95
C SER A 429 -3.36 15.80 -1.26
N ILE A 430 -4.44 15.69 -2.03
CA ILE A 430 -5.80 15.54 -1.49
C ILE A 430 -6.37 14.18 -1.86
N ALA A 431 -7.01 13.52 -0.89
CA ALA A 431 -7.82 12.33 -1.12
C ALA A 431 -9.30 12.69 -0.91
N LEU A 432 -10.14 12.45 -1.91
CA LEU A 432 -11.58 12.51 -1.76
C LEU A 432 -12.08 11.21 -1.15
N ASP A 433 -12.61 11.32 0.07
CA ASP A 433 -12.86 10.19 0.95
C ASP A 433 -14.21 10.35 1.68
N ASP A 434 -14.47 9.59 2.76
CA ASP A 434 -15.68 9.70 3.57
C ASP A 434 -15.46 10.30 4.98
N CYS A 435 -14.23 10.71 5.32
CA CYS A 435 -13.93 11.41 6.57
C CYS A 435 -12.77 12.41 6.42
N TYR A 436 -12.57 13.23 7.45
CA TYR A 436 -11.40 14.10 7.58
C TYR A 436 -10.23 13.34 8.18
N GLU A 437 -9.08 13.40 7.52
CA GLU A 437 -7.88 12.72 8.01
C GLU A 437 -6.60 13.28 7.40
N LEU A 438 -5.50 13.32 8.17
CA LEU A 438 -4.16 13.49 7.65
C LEU A 438 -3.47 12.12 7.64
N TRP A 439 -2.96 11.70 6.49
CA TRP A 439 -2.23 10.45 6.35
C TRP A 439 -0.75 10.66 6.64
N ASP A 440 -0.06 9.63 7.12
CA ASP A 440 1.39 9.66 7.35
C ASP A 440 2.18 9.98 6.08
N SER A 441 1.61 9.69 4.90
CA SER A 441 2.16 10.04 3.60
C SER A 441 2.06 11.54 3.24
N GLY A 442 1.38 12.35 4.06
CA GLY A 442 1.08 13.76 3.81
C GLY A 442 -0.14 14.00 2.91
N PHE A 443 -0.99 12.98 2.68
CA PHE A 443 -2.29 13.15 2.03
C PHE A 443 -3.33 13.71 3.01
N ILE A 444 -4.14 14.65 2.53
CA ILE A 444 -5.27 15.20 3.27
C ILE A 444 -6.55 14.55 2.73
N SER A 445 -7.19 13.72 3.54
CA SER A 445 -8.51 13.19 3.24
C SER A 445 -9.58 14.21 3.56
N VAL A 446 -10.47 14.41 2.58
CA VAL A 446 -11.60 15.31 2.65
C VAL A 446 -12.87 14.49 2.33
N PRO A 447 -13.88 14.49 3.22
CA PRO A 447 -15.12 13.78 2.99
C PRO A 447 -15.86 14.38 1.80
N TYR A 448 -16.33 13.56 0.86
CA TYR A 448 -16.96 14.03 -0.39
C TYR A 448 -18.22 14.88 -0.18
N ASN A 449 -18.83 14.83 1.00
CA ASN A 449 -20.03 15.57 1.40
C ASN A 449 -19.73 16.80 2.30
N PHE A 450 -18.48 17.28 2.31
CA PHE A 450 -18.08 18.47 3.08
C PHE A 450 -18.97 19.68 2.80
N LYS A 451 -19.25 20.47 3.84
CA LYS A 451 -20.03 21.71 3.78
C LYS A 451 -19.11 22.93 3.80
N ILE A 452 -19.43 23.91 2.96
CA ILE A 452 -18.61 25.14 2.81
C ILE A 452 -19.11 26.27 3.71
N ASN A 453 -20.32 26.14 4.25
CA ASN A 453 -21.09 27.23 4.84
C ASN A 453 -20.68 27.61 6.27
N GLU A 454 -19.44 27.39 6.66
CA GLU A 454 -18.97 27.68 8.01
C GLU A 454 -17.64 28.45 7.98
N LEU A 455 -17.54 29.55 7.23
CA LEU A 455 -16.51 30.53 7.57
C LEU A 455 -16.88 31.24 8.88
N PRO A 456 -15.89 31.64 9.72
CA PRO A 456 -16.17 32.47 10.88
C PRO A 456 -16.95 33.71 10.43
N ASN A 457 -18.04 34.03 11.12
CA ASN A 457 -18.91 35.18 10.90
C ASN A 457 -18.21 36.57 10.91
N LYS A 458 -16.88 36.66 10.86
CA LYS A 458 -16.09 37.89 10.92
C LYS A 458 -16.06 38.71 9.63
N ILE A 459 -16.51 38.20 8.47
CA ILE A 459 -16.62 39.02 7.25
C ILE A 459 -18.00 39.71 7.12
N LYS A 460 -19.05 39.20 7.79
CA LYS A 460 -20.36 39.86 7.81
C LYS A 460 -20.41 41.10 8.70
N LEU A 461 -19.54 41.20 9.70
CA LEU A 461 -19.45 42.37 10.60
C LEU A 461 -18.67 43.55 10.01
N LEU A 462 -17.76 43.32 9.05
CA LEU A 462 -17.04 44.40 8.36
C LEU A 462 -17.83 45.01 7.20
N GLN A 463 -18.81 44.29 6.64
CA GLN A 463 -19.72 44.81 5.62
C GLN A 463 -20.99 45.46 6.21
N ALA A 464 -21.32 45.18 7.47
CA ALA A 464 -22.42 45.82 8.19
C ALA A 464 -22.03 47.14 8.91
N GLY A 465 -20.74 47.47 8.96
CA GLY A 465 -20.20 48.66 9.66
C GLY A 465 -20.21 49.97 8.85
N GLN A 466 -20.63 49.96 7.58
CA GLN A 466 -20.83 51.18 6.80
C GLN A 466 -22.32 51.45 6.59
N ARG A 467 -22.94 52.06 7.60
CA ARG A 467 -24.05 53.04 7.48
C ARG A 467 -24.48 53.47 8.88
N LEU A 468 -23.99 54.64 9.31
CA LEU A 468 -24.70 55.50 10.25
C LEU A 468 -24.89 56.86 9.57
N PRO A 469 -26.09 57.46 9.63
CA PRO A 469 -26.39 58.72 8.98
C PRO A 469 -25.83 59.91 9.77
N ASP A 470 -25.57 60.96 9.02
CA ASP A 470 -25.10 62.27 9.46
C ASP A 470 -25.98 62.88 10.58
N THR A 471 -25.33 63.29 11.67
CA THR A 471 -25.74 64.48 12.41
C THR A 471 -24.49 65.29 12.78
N SER A 472 -24.44 66.48 12.20
CA SER A 472 -23.49 67.57 12.40
C SER A 472 -23.29 68.01 13.85
N SER A 473 -22.04 68.35 14.25
CA SER A 473 -21.62 69.73 14.57
C SER A 473 -20.22 69.84 15.20
N SER A 474 -19.33 70.56 14.50
CA SER A 474 -18.26 71.46 14.98
C SER A 474 -17.42 71.14 16.24
N ASN A 475 -16.11 70.93 16.07
CA ASN A 475 -15.10 71.99 16.25
C ASN A 475 -13.68 71.44 15.97
N GLY A 476 -12.92 72.17 15.16
CA GLY A 476 -11.57 71.82 14.75
C GLY A 476 -10.47 72.47 15.58
N ASN A 477 -9.30 71.83 15.55
CA ASN A 477 -7.92 72.37 15.50
C ASN A 477 -7.00 71.26 16.04
N GLY A 478 -5.91 70.85 15.42
CA GLY A 478 -5.25 71.27 14.18
C GLY A 478 -3.93 70.48 14.07
N ALA A 479 -3.44 70.34 12.83
CA ALA A 479 -2.04 70.27 12.36
C ALA A 479 -1.01 69.44 13.19
N SER A 480 -0.12 68.62 12.64
CA SER A 480 0.50 68.57 11.30
C SER A 480 1.47 67.37 11.28
N SER A 481 1.59 66.70 10.14
CA SER A 481 2.70 65.80 9.75
C SER A 481 4.01 66.61 9.53
N PRO A 482 5.18 66.07 9.07
CA PRO A 482 5.48 64.68 8.66
C PRO A 482 6.91 64.14 8.98
N SER A 483 7.11 62.85 8.61
CA SER A 483 8.26 62.34 7.82
C SER A 483 9.59 61.84 8.46
N LEU A 484 9.86 60.55 8.15
CA LEU A 484 11.07 59.97 7.52
C LEU A 484 12.28 59.44 8.33
N VAL A 485 12.87 58.38 7.72
CA VAL A 485 14.24 57.81 7.78
C VAL A 485 14.52 56.85 8.97
N ALA A 486 14.61 55.51 8.83
CA ALA A 486 15.46 54.59 8.06
C ALA A 486 16.75 54.11 8.75
N ARG A 487 16.93 52.77 8.70
CA ARG A 487 18.16 51.95 8.55
C ARG A 487 18.99 51.46 9.75
N CYS A 488 19.26 50.15 9.63
CA CYS A 488 20.52 49.39 9.83
C CYS A 488 20.87 48.73 11.19
N THR A 489 20.97 47.40 11.11
CA THR A 489 21.82 46.39 11.80
C THR A 489 23.30 46.81 11.97
N PRO A 490 24.18 46.14 12.79
CA PRO A 490 24.28 44.68 13.03
C PRO A 490 24.72 44.17 14.44
N ALA A 491 24.84 42.83 14.54
CA ALA A 491 25.31 41.87 15.57
C ALA A 491 26.58 42.25 16.39
N PRO A 492 27.12 41.51 17.42
CA PRO A 492 27.09 40.03 17.62
C PRO A 492 27.20 39.42 19.05
N ALA A 493 27.29 38.07 19.08
CA ALA A 493 28.07 37.17 19.97
C ALA A 493 27.49 36.58 21.29
N SER A 494 27.69 35.26 21.39
CA SER A 494 27.45 34.21 22.41
C SER A 494 28.36 34.33 23.68
N PRO A 495 28.60 33.31 24.56
CA PRO A 495 27.88 32.09 25.00
C PRO A 495 27.93 31.82 26.55
N SER A 496 27.28 30.76 27.06
CA SER A 496 27.64 29.92 28.26
C SER A 496 26.51 28.89 28.51
N ALA A 497 26.68 27.57 28.70
CA ALA A 497 27.55 26.69 29.50
C ALA A 497 27.00 26.38 30.93
N GLY A 498 26.82 25.08 31.23
CA GLY A 498 26.57 24.48 32.56
C GLY A 498 25.46 23.40 32.51
N ALA A 499 25.66 22.08 32.55
CA ALA A 499 26.43 21.13 33.40
C ALA A 499 25.62 20.51 34.57
N GLY A 500 25.62 19.15 34.61
CA GLY A 500 25.43 18.29 35.79
C GLY A 500 24.05 17.60 35.93
N LEU A 501 23.88 16.37 36.45
CA LEU A 501 24.73 15.25 36.89
C LEU A 501 23.78 14.14 37.44
N SER A 502 24.25 12.87 37.49
CA SER A 502 23.85 11.76 38.41
C SER A 502 22.51 11.01 38.19
N SER A 503 22.27 9.79 38.69
CA SER A 503 22.92 8.46 38.61
C SER A 503 22.10 7.45 39.46
N GLY A 504 21.51 6.40 38.84
CA GLY A 504 21.13 5.06 39.39
C GLY A 504 20.17 4.94 40.60
N PRO A 505 19.85 3.71 41.09
CA PRO A 505 19.71 2.40 40.42
C PRO A 505 18.45 1.59 40.86
N CYS A 506 18.26 0.41 40.24
CA CYS A 506 17.27 -0.65 40.56
C CYS A 506 17.29 -1.19 42.00
N PRO A 507 16.30 -2.02 42.37
CA PRO A 507 16.67 -3.40 42.76
C PRO A 507 15.72 -4.52 42.28
N LEU A 508 16.32 -5.72 42.18
CA LEU A 508 15.72 -7.05 42.06
C LEU A 508 14.89 -7.44 43.29
N ARG A 509 13.94 -8.36 43.11
CA ARG A 509 13.55 -9.33 44.15
C ARG A 509 13.13 -10.68 43.58
N THR A 510 13.51 -11.71 44.29
CA THR A 510 13.51 -13.15 43.98
C THR A 510 12.36 -13.92 44.65
N ALA A 511 12.01 -15.05 44.02
CA ALA A 511 11.59 -16.35 44.57
C ALA A 511 10.32 -16.51 45.45
N GLY A 512 9.52 -17.52 45.09
CA GLY A 512 8.53 -18.15 45.97
C GLY A 512 7.96 -19.44 45.33
N ALA A 513 8.33 -20.59 45.88
CA ALA A 513 7.86 -21.93 45.51
C ALA A 513 6.73 -22.42 46.45
N SER A 514 5.81 -23.22 45.93
CA SER A 514 4.92 -24.17 46.66
C SER A 514 4.10 -24.95 45.61
N SER A 515 4.32 -26.24 45.35
CA SER A 515 3.91 -27.45 46.09
C SER A 515 2.39 -27.71 46.15
N GLY A 516 1.91 -28.82 45.56
CA GLY A 516 0.70 -29.51 46.04
C GLY A 516 -0.18 -30.27 45.03
N SER A 517 -0.12 -31.61 45.10
CA SER A 517 -1.19 -32.62 44.90
C SER A 517 -1.87 -32.84 43.52
N GLY A 518 -1.69 -34.05 42.96
CA GLY A 518 -2.68 -34.73 42.09
C GLY A 518 -3.66 -35.59 42.93
N PRO A 519 -4.24 -36.71 42.43
CA PRO A 519 -4.65 -37.09 41.07
C PRO A 519 -6.17 -37.46 41.01
N LEU A 520 -6.72 -37.80 39.83
CA LEU A 520 -7.65 -38.94 39.57
C LEU A 520 -8.51 -38.77 38.30
N SER A 521 -8.51 -39.84 37.48
CA SER A 521 -9.60 -40.38 36.62
C SER A 521 -10.15 -39.52 35.47
N GLY A 522 -10.42 -39.99 34.25
CA GLY A 522 -10.42 -41.31 33.65
C GLY A 522 -11.04 -41.22 32.24
N SER A 523 -10.39 -41.86 31.27
CA SER A 523 -10.92 -42.53 30.06
C SER A 523 -12.14 -41.98 29.29
N SER A 524 -11.92 -41.62 28.00
CA SER A 524 -12.72 -42.01 26.82
C SER A 524 -12.14 -41.34 25.55
N LEU A 525 -11.16 -41.93 24.85
CA LEU A 525 -11.34 -42.78 23.66
C LEU A 525 -12.43 -42.30 22.66
N VAL A 526 -12.04 -41.50 21.67
CA VAL A 526 -12.52 -41.63 20.28
C VAL A 526 -11.32 -41.49 19.34
N ARG A 527 -11.17 -42.48 18.46
CA ARG A 527 -10.07 -42.73 17.54
C ARG A 527 -10.34 -42.07 16.17
N ALA A 528 -9.25 -41.54 15.60
CA ALA A 528 -8.83 -41.61 14.19
C ALA A 528 -9.74 -40.97 13.11
N SER A 529 -9.22 -40.22 12.14
CA SER A 529 -8.13 -40.64 11.26
C SER A 529 -7.43 -39.45 10.60
N GLY A 530 -6.11 -39.42 10.72
CA GLY A 530 -5.24 -38.59 9.89
C GLY A 530 -4.82 -39.32 8.62
N LEU A 531 -4.56 -38.55 7.56
CA LEU A 531 -3.78 -38.99 6.39
C LEU A 531 -2.64 -38.00 6.17
N LEU A 532 -1.48 -38.35 6.74
CA LEU A 532 -0.18 -37.79 6.44
C LEU A 532 0.25 -38.24 5.03
N ARG A 533 0.49 -37.30 4.12
CA ARG A 533 1.21 -37.56 2.88
C ARG A 533 2.71 -37.33 3.11
N ARG A 534 3.49 -38.42 2.95
CA ARG A 534 4.95 -38.40 2.81
C ARG A 534 5.35 -38.01 1.38
N PRO A 535 6.56 -37.43 1.19
CA PRO A 535 7.09 -37.02 -0.11
C PRO A 535 7.66 -38.21 -0.89
N CYS A 536 7.41 -38.25 -2.20
CA CYS A 536 7.98 -39.26 -3.09
C CYS A 536 9.37 -38.83 -3.61
N THR A 537 10.31 -39.75 -3.44
CA THR A 537 11.67 -39.74 -3.97
C THR A 537 11.73 -39.93 -5.48
N ALA A 538 12.73 -39.29 -6.09
CA ALA A 538 13.13 -39.39 -7.48
C ALA A 538 13.51 -40.82 -7.92
N ALA A 539 13.15 -41.17 -9.15
CA ALA A 539 13.70 -42.31 -9.87
C ALA A 539 14.24 -41.85 -11.24
N ALA A 540 15.54 -42.05 -11.43
CA ALA A 540 16.26 -41.76 -12.66
C ALA A 540 15.92 -42.78 -13.76
N VAL A 541 15.77 -42.31 -15.00
CA VAL A 541 15.83 -43.16 -16.20
C VAL A 541 16.76 -42.49 -17.22
N ARG A 542 17.86 -43.18 -17.51
CA ARG A 542 18.80 -42.92 -18.61
C ARG A 542 18.22 -43.39 -19.94
N ARG A 543 18.43 -42.60 -21.00
CA ARG A 543 18.66 -42.94 -22.43
C ARG A 543 18.27 -41.71 -23.26
N ALA A 544 18.86 -41.37 -24.40
CA ALA A 544 20.11 -41.68 -25.09
C ALA A 544 20.22 -40.57 -26.16
N VAL A 545 21.44 -40.11 -26.41
CA VAL A 545 21.78 -39.11 -27.44
C VAL A 545 21.62 -39.72 -28.84
N PRO A 546 21.26 -38.92 -29.85
CA PRO A 546 22.12 -38.91 -31.03
C PRO A 546 22.52 -37.49 -31.47
N THR A 547 23.80 -37.43 -31.78
CA THR A 547 24.57 -36.38 -32.42
C THR A 547 24.13 -36.16 -33.87
N ALA A 548 24.02 -34.90 -34.29
CA ALA A 548 24.18 -34.52 -35.69
C ALA A 548 24.85 -33.14 -35.77
N ALA A 549 25.89 -33.07 -36.59
CA ALA A 549 26.81 -31.96 -36.77
C ALA A 549 26.54 -31.20 -38.09
N MET A 550 27.17 -30.03 -38.19
CA MET A 550 27.38 -29.16 -39.38
C MET A 550 26.17 -28.30 -39.81
N GLY A 551 26.33 -27.02 -40.18
CA GLY A 551 27.55 -26.30 -40.55
C GLY A 551 27.38 -24.77 -40.61
N LEU A 552 28.54 -24.14 -40.78
CA LEU A 552 28.81 -22.70 -40.87
C LEU A 552 28.41 -22.10 -42.23
N SER A 553 27.89 -20.87 -42.20
CA SER A 553 27.93 -19.81 -43.24
C SER A 553 26.95 -18.72 -42.79
N GLY A 554 27.15 -17.41 -42.81
CA GLY A 554 28.11 -16.52 -43.46
C GLY A 554 27.46 -15.11 -43.44
N ARG A 555 28.29 -14.08 -43.25
CA ARG A 555 27.99 -12.64 -43.13
C ARG A 555 26.88 -12.09 -44.05
N SER A 556 26.14 -11.07 -43.57
CA SER A 556 26.02 -9.79 -44.29
C SER A 556 25.44 -8.66 -43.41
N THR A 557 26.03 -7.49 -43.59
CA THR A 557 25.74 -6.17 -43.03
C THR A 557 24.51 -5.50 -43.67
N ALA A 558 23.69 -4.79 -42.88
CA ALA A 558 23.00 -3.59 -43.39
C ALA A 558 22.51 -2.68 -42.24
N SER A 559 22.90 -1.42 -42.36
CA SER A 559 22.48 -0.26 -41.58
C SER A 559 21.00 0.08 -41.74
N GLY A 560 20.36 0.57 -40.67
CA GLY A 560 19.05 1.20 -40.77
C GLY A 560 18.68 1.97 -39.51
N ARG A 561 19.01 3.28 -39.49
CA ARG A 561 18.49 4.26 -38.53
C ARG A 561 16.96 4.21 -38.48
N THR A 562 16.35 4.27 -37.30
CA THR A 562 15.07 4.97 -37.10
C THR A 562 14.81 5.30 -35.62
N ALA A 563 14.59 6.61 -35.41
CA ALA A 563 13.85 7.32 -34.37
C ALA A 563 13.56 6.63 -33.02
N GLY A 564 14.17 7.16 -31.95
CA GLY A 564 13.80 6.90 -30.58
C GLY A 564 12.42 7.50 -30.24
N ALA A 565 11.49 6.63 -29.87
CA ALA A 565 10.23 7.01 -29.23
C ALA A 565 10.42 6.97 -27.70
N ARG A 566 10.17 8.13 -27.09
CA ARG A 566 10.32 8.48 -25.69
C ARG A 566 9.15 7.88 -24.90
N GLN A 567 9.39 6.84 -24.11
CA GLN A 567 8.38 6.24 -23.24
C GLN A 567 8.28 7.05 -21.93
N GLN A 568 7.22 7.83 -21.78
CA GLN A 568 6.83 8.44 -20.51
C GLN A 568 6.22 7.34 -19.61
N ARG A 569 6.91 7.03 -18.52
CA ARG A 569 6.31 6.31 -17.38
C ARG A 569 5.32 7.25 -16.70
N LEU A 570 4.03 6.99 -16.89
CA LEU A 570 2.98 7.52 -16.02
C LEU A 570 2.98 6.66 -14.75
N ALA A 571 3.57 7.22 -13.69
CA ALA A 571 3.33 6.80 -12.32
C ALA A 571 2.07 7.54 -11.86
N ALA A 572 1.03 6.77 -11.52
CA ALA A 572 -0.02 7.19 -10.60
C ALA A 572 0.41 6.78 -9.19
#